data_AF-A0A3L7NAD7-F1
#
_entry.id   AF-A0A3L7NAD7-F1
#
_cell.length_a   1.000
_cell.length_b   1.000
_cell.length_c   1.000
_cell.angle_alpha   90.00
_cell.angle_beta   90.00
_cell.angle_gamma   90.00
#
_symmetry.space_group_name_H-M   'P 1'
#
loop_
_entity.id
_entity.type
_entity.pdbx_description
1 polymer ?
#
loop_
_entity_poly.entity_id
_entity_poly.type
_entity_poly.pdbx_seq_one_letter_code
_entity_poly.pdbx_strand_id
1 'polypeptide(L)'
;MEATRNSGGANEPAKRTVTVHVGQFDGKGWVYALSADLARKGVEESGLFCQPSEDGQGLGNAWSDDDKSPGWRIVEEEAEVFVVPVEVGGDSSAGGAVLDWTCPACGTSWSDEWSAEDQLPVLLLCDCAGQHNTWCLGVGLDSIGSGSDH
;
A
#
# COMPACT_ATOMS: atom_id res chain seq x y z
N MET A 1 42.96 13.30 24.54
CA MET A 1 41.50 13.15 24.73
C MET A 1 40.90 13.05 23.34
N GLU A 2 40.86 11.84 22.80
CA GLU A 2 40.26 11.58 21.49
C GLU A 2 38.79 11.23 21.72
N ALA A 3 37.89 12.06 21.19
CA ALA A 3 36.47 11.80 21.21
C ALA A 3 36.16 10.81 20.07
N THR A 4 35.97 9.54 20.44
CA THR A 4 35.45 8.51 19.53
C THR A 4 34.04 8.90 19.11
N ARG A 5 33.89 9.41 17.89
CA ARG A 5 32.58 9.60 17.26
C ARG A 5 32.00 8.21 17.01
N ASN A 6 31.08 7.81 17.86
CA ASN A 6 30.23 6.66 17.64
C ASN A 6 29.22 7.06 16.57
N SER A 7 29.60 6.92 15.30
CA SER A 7 28.68 7.01 14.17
C SER A 7 27.77 5.79 14.25
N GLY A 8 26.69 5.89 15.02
CA GLY A 8 25.61 4.91 14.97
C GLY A 8 25.17 4.81 13.51
N GLY A 9 25.51 3.70 12.85
CA GLY A 9 25.03 3.42 11.51
C GLY A 9 23.52 3.45 11.58
N ALA A 10 22.92 4.41 10.88
CA ALA A 10 21.48 4.36 10.64
C ALA A 10 21.24 3.04 9.91
N ASN A 11 20.57 2.09 10.57
CA ASN A 11 20.12 0.87 9.92
C ASN A 11 19.26 1.31 8.74
N GLU A 12 19.73 1.04 7.52
CA GLU A 12 18.93 1.28 6.33
C GLU A 12 17.61 0.50 6.46
N PRO A 13 16.46 1.12 6.14
CA PRO A 13 15.17 0.48 6.29
C PRO A 13 15.11 -0.75 5.37
N ALA A 14 14.73 -1.90 5.93
CA ALA A 14 14.73 -3.17 5.23
C ALA A 14 13.72 -3.15 4.07
N LYS A 15 14.19 -3.51 2.88
CA LYS A 15 13.35 -3.72 1.71
C LYS A 15 13.06 -5.20 1.50
N ARG A 16 11.92 -5.50 0.90
CA ARG A 16 11.54 -6.85 0.48
C ARG A 16 10.81 -6.78 -0.86
N THR A 17 10.96 -7.84 -1.66
CA THR A 17 10.10 -8.05 -2.83
C THR A 17 8.82 -8.73 -2.37
N VAL A 18 7.67 -8.20 -2.80
CA VAL A 18 6.35 -8.78 -2.57
C VAL A 18 5.56 -8.85 -3.87
N THR A 19 4.60 -9.76 -3.93
CA THR A 19 3.59 -9.79 -5.00
C THR A 19 2.49 -8.78 -4.68
N VAL A 20 2.26 -7.85 -5.59
CA VAL A 20 1.17 -6.87 -5.57
C VAL A 20 0.16 -7.26 -6.64
N HIS A 21 -1.12 -7.18 -6.30
CA HIS A 21 -2.23 -7.38 -7.22
C HIS A 21 -2.74 -6.02 -7.66
N VAL A 22 -2.67 -5.77 -8.96
CA VAL A 22 -3.00 -4.49 -9.57
C VAL A 22 -4.34 -4.60 -10.30
N GLY A 23 -5.32 -3.81 -9.85
CA GLY A 23 -6.53 -3.52 -10.58
C GLY A 23 -6.22 -2.60 -11.76
N GLN A 24 -6.17 -3.18 -12.96
CA GLN A 24 -5.83 -2.48 -14.19
C GLN A 24 -7.05 -2.26 -15.08
N PHE A 25 -7.08 -1.12 -15.77
CA PHE A 25 -8.01 -0.85 -16.87
C PHE A 25 -7.20 -0.39 -18.09
N ASP A 26 -7.36 -1.07 -19.23
CA ASP A 26 -6.62 -0.83 -20.48
C ASP A 26 -5.08 -0.73 -20.28
N GLY A 27 -4.54 -1.63 -19.43
CA GLY A 27 -3.11 -1.72 -19.15
C GLY A 27 -2.56 -0.65 -18.20
N LYS A 28 -3.42 0.19 -17.61
CA LYS A 28 -3.04 1.16 -16.58
C LYS A 28 -3.52 0.69 -15.20
N GLY A 29 -2.63 0.67 -14.21
CA GLY A 29 -2.94 0.35 -12.82
C GLY A 29 -3.62 1.50 -12.08
N TRP A 30 -4.71 1.20 -11.39
CA TRP A 30 -5.52 2.16 -10.62
C TRP A 30 -5.68 1.78 -9.15
N VAL A 31 -5.75 0.48 -8.86
CA VAL A 31 -5.90 -0.06 -7.51
C VAL A 31 -4.79 -1.07 -7.27
N TYR A 32 -4.25 -1.11 -6.05
CA TYR A 32 -3.12 -1.96 -5.69
C TYR A 32 -3.41 -2.59 -4.33
N ALA A 33 -3.24 -3.90 -4.22
CA ALA A 33 -3.47 -4.62 -2.96
C ALA A 33 -2.54 -5.82 -2.82
N LEU A 34 -2.49 -6.40 -1.61
CA LEU A 34 -1.67 -7.58 -1.32
C LEU A 34 -2.34 -8.90 -1.72
N SER A 35 -3.62 -8.88 -2.13
CA SER A 35 -4.33 -10.05 -2.64
C SER A 35 -5.26 -9.69 -3.79
N ALA A 36 -5.57 -10.68 -4.64
CA ALA A 36 -6.48 -10.49 -5.76
C ALA A 36 -7.89 -10.06 -5.32
N ASP A 37 -8.40 -10.65 -4.24
CA ASP A 37 -9.74 -10.33 -3.70
C ASP A 37 -9.82 -8.88 -3.21
N LEU A 38 -8.77 -8.41 -2.51
CA LEU A 38 -8.71 -7.02 -2.05
C LEU A 38 -8.56 -6.04 -3.22
N ALA A 39 -7.74 -6.38 -4.22
CA ALA A 39 -7.60 -5.55 -5.42
C ALA A 39 -8.93 -5.45 -6.18
N ARG A 40 -9.65 -6.57 -6.29
CA ARG A 40 -10.98 -6.62 -6.90
C ARG A 40 -11.99 -5.76 -6.15
N LYS A 41 -12.09 -5.94 -4.83
CA LYS A 41 -12.98 -5.15 -3.97
C LYS A 41 -12.66 -3.65 -4.11
N GLY A 42 -11.38 -3.29 -4.03
CA GLY A 42 -10.95 -1.89 -4.18
C GLY A 42 -11.29 -1.29 -5.56
N VAL A 43 -11.20 -2.07 -6.64
CA VAL A 43 -11.67 -1.64 -7.97
C VAL A 43 -13.17 -1.35 -7.92
N GLU A 44 -13.97 -2.30 -7.43
CA GLU A 44 -15.43 -2.18 -7.36
C GLU A 44 -15.89 -0.99 -6.49
N GLU A 45 -15.08 -0.58 -5.50
CA GLU A 45 -15.34 0.54 -4.59
C GLU A 45 -14.73 1.88 -5.05
N SER A 46 -13.80 1.89 -6.01
CA SER A 46 -13.02 3.07 -6.42
C SER A 46 -13.80 4.23 -7.06
N GLY A 47 -15.10 4.05 -7.32
CA GLY A 47 -15.92 4.96 -8.12
C GLY A 47 -15.60 4.95 -9.62
N LEU A 48 -14.42 4.49 -10.03
CA LEU A 48 -14.02 4.29 -11.43
C LEU A 48 -14.71 3.07 -12.06
N PHE A 49 -15.10 2.09 -11.24
CA PHE A 49 -15.83 0.89 -11.66
C PHE A 49 -17.33 1.18 -11.82
N CYS A 50 -17.68 2.01 -12.80
CA CYS A 50 -19.08 2.30 -13.14
C CYS A 50 -19.24 2.47 -14.65
N GLN A 51 -20.49 2.52 -15.14
CA GLN A 51 -20.73 2.83 -16.55
C GLN A 51 -20.18 4.22 -16.88
N PRO A 52 -19.43 4.38 -17.98
CA PRO A 52 -18.95 5.69 -18.40
C PRO A 52 -20.14 6.65 -18.60
N SER A 53 -20.15 7.74 -17.84
CA SER A 53 -21.12 8.82 -17.98
C SER A 53 -20.55 9.97 -18.83
N GLU A 54 -21.40 10.91 -19.26
CA GLU A 54 -20.96 12.11 -19.99
C GLU A 54 -19.94 12.95 -19.19
N ASP A 55 -19.97 12.84 -17.86
CA ASP A 55 -19.05 13.53 -16.94
C ASP A 55 -17.67 12.84 -16.82
N GLY A 56 -17.48 11.69 -17.48
CA GLY A 56 -16.16 11.05 -17.67
C GLY A 56 -15.54 10.40 -16.43
N GLN A 57 -16.30 10.16 -15.36
CA GLN A 57 -15.76 9.62 -14.11
C GLN A 57 -15.61 8.09 -14.13
N GLY A 58 -16.45 7.38 -14.89
CA GLY A 58 -16.42 5.92 -14.99
C GLY A 58 -15.54 5.42 -16.13
N LEU A 59 -14.69 4.43 -15.86
CA LEU A 59 -13.90 3.75 -16.89
C LEU A 59 -14.67 2.57 -17.52
N GLY A 60 -15.49 1.90 -16.73
CA GLY A 60 -16.27 0.73 -17.12
C GLY A 60 -16.63 -0.11 -15.90
N ASN A 61 -17.61 -0.99 -16.03
CA ASN A 61 -18.06 -1.90 -14.96
C ASN A 61 -18.00 -3.38 -15.37
N ALA A 62 -17.17 -3.69 -16.36
CA ALA A 62 -16.98 -5.05 -16.86
C ALA A 62 -15.57 -5.55 -16.53
N TRP A 63 -15.51 -6.78 -16.04
CA TRP A 63 -14.27 -7.55 -15.91
C TRP A 63 -13.94 -8.21 -17.25
N SER A 64 -12.65 -8.32 -17.54
CA SER A 64 -12.12 -8.96 -18.74
C SER A 64 -11.23 -10.13 -18.35
N ASP A 65 -11.43 -11.28 -19.01
CA ASP A 65 -10.69 -12.52 -18.75
C ASP A 65 -9.49 -12.69 -19.70
N ASP A 66 -9.34 -11.83 -20.71
CA ASP A 66 -8.31 -11.94 -21.75
C ASP A 66 -7.53 -10.63 -21.89
N ASP A 67 -6.36 -10.68 -22.54
CA ASP A 67 -5.44 -9.55 -22.65
C ASP A 67 -5.86 -8.47 -23.68
N LYS A 68 -6.86 -8.75 -24.50
CA LYS A 68 -7.23 -7.97 -25.70
C LYS A 68 -8.56 -7.24 -25.58
N SER A 69 -9.46 -7.74 -24.73
CA SER A 69 -10.81 -7.21 -24.55
C SER A 69 -10.79 -6.08 -23.52
N PRO A 70 -11.40 -4.92 -23.83
CA PRO A 70 -11.45 -3.79 -22.89
C PRO A 70 -12.17 -4.20 -21.60
N GLY A 71 -11.69 -3.68 -20.48
CA GLY A 71 -12.26 -3.97 -19.17
C GLY A 71 -11.24 -4.02 -18.05
N TRP A 72 -11.76 -4.20 -16.84
CA TRP A 72 -10.96 -4.35 -15.63
C TRP A 72 -10.32 -5.72 -15.55
N ARG A 73 -9.11 -5.78 -15.00
CA ARG A 73 -8.36 -7.01 -14.75
C ARG A 73 -7.59 -6.90 -13.45
N ILE A 74 -7.33 -8.05 -12.83
CA ILE A 74 -6.37 -8.15 -11.74
C ILE A 74 -5.11 -8.80 -12.28
N VAL A 75 -3.98 -8.13 -12.16
CA VAL A 75 -2.67 -8.60 -12.64
C VAL A 75 -1.71 -8.69 -11.44
N GLU A 76 -0.88 -9.72 -11.40
CA GLU A 76 0.18 -9.85 -10.41
C GLU A 76 1.46 -9.14 -10.90
N GLU A 77 2.06 -8.33 -10.02
CA GLU A 77 3.34 -7.66 -10.26
C GLU A 77 4.26 -7.85 -9.05
N GLU A 78 5.55 -8.02 -9.29
CA GLU A 78 6.55 -8.00 -8.21
C GLU A 78 6.98 -6.55 -7.94
N ALA A 79 6.89 -6.13 -6.68
CA ALA A 79 7.29 -4.80 -6.25
C ALA A 79 8.30 -4.87 -5.10
N GLU A 80 9.36 -4.06 -5.17
CA GLU A 80 10.25 -3.82 -4.05
C GLU A 80 9.60 -2.78 -3.12
N VAL A 81 9.37 -3.17 -1.87
CA VAL A 81 8.69 -2.35 -0.86
C VAL A 81 9.54 -2.22 0.40
N PHE A 82 9.44 -1.07 1.07
CA PHE A 82 10.01 -0.93 2.40
C PHE A 82 9.09 -1.58 3.45
N VAL A 83 9.64 -2.38 4.36
CA VAL A 83 8.87 -2.89 5.50
C VAL A 83 8.90 -1.84 6.60
N VAL A 84 7.72 -1.34 6.99
CA VAL A 84 7.62 -0.24 7.95
C VAL A 84 6.73 -0.62 9.14
N PRO A 85 7.11 -0.25 10.38
CA PRO A 85 6.19 -0.30 11.51
C PRO A 85 5.01 0.64 11.26
N VAL A 86 3.83 0.18 11.63
CA VAL A 86 2.61 1.00 11.66
C VAL A 86 1.94 0.88 13.01
N GLU A 87 1.29 1.95 13.44
CA GLU A 87 0.51 2.01 14.67
C GLU A 87 -0.96 2.25 14.31
N VAL A 88 -1.86 1.41 14.83
CA VAL A 88 -3.30 1.63 14.71
C VAL A 88 -3.75 2.32 15.98
N GLY A 89 -4.13 3.60 15.86
CA GLY A 89 -4.66 4.42 16.94
C GLY A 89 -6.18 4.59 16.84
N GLY A 90 -6.81 5.03 17.93
CA GLY A 90 -8.25 5.34 17.97
C GLY A 90 -9.17 4.14 18.22
N ASP A 91 -10.47 4.38 18.11
CA ASP A 91 -11.51 3.35 18.31
C ASP A 91 -12.12 2.96 16.95
N SER A 92 -11.76 1.78 16.47
CA SER A 92 -12.23 1.22 15.19
C SER A 92 -13.73 0.89 15.21
N SER A 93 -14.31 0.66 16.39
CA SER A 93 -15.75 0.38 16.53
C SER A 93 -16.62 1.64 16.42
N ALA A 94 -16.02 2.81 16.64
CA ALA A 94 -16.67 4.12 16.52
C ALA A 94 -16.38 4.83 15.19
N GLY A 95 -15.71 4.16 14.24
CA GLY A 95 -15.36 4.71 12.92
C GLY A 95 -14.28 5.80 12.96
N GLY A 96 -13.45 5.81 14.01
CA GLY A 96 -12.41 6.83 14.21
C GLY A 96 -11.01 6.24 14.44
N ALA A 97 -10.76 5.02 13.97
CA ALA A 97 -9.41 4.47 13.98
C ALA A 97 -8.60 5.03 12.81
N VAL A 98 -7.31 5.23 13.07
CA VAL A 98 -6.34 5.73 12.10
C VAL A 98 -5.10 4.86 12.12
N LEU A 99 -4.48 4.73 10.95
CA LEU A 99 -3.22 4.04 10.76
C LEU A 99 -2.11 5.08 10.59
N ASP A 100 -1.24 5.18 11.59
CA ASP A 100 -0.11 6.10 11.58
C ASP A 100 1.18 5.39 11.13
N TRP A 101 1.92 6.02 10.22
CA TRP A 101 3.17 5.48 9.70
C TRP A 101 4.10 6.58 9.19
N THR A 102 5.36 6.24 8.94
CA THR A 102 6.36 7.17 8.39
C THR A 102 7.05 6.54 7.20
N CYS A 103 7.07 7.25 6.07
CA CYS A 103 7.74 6.79 4.87
C CYS A 103 9.27 6.85 5.06
N PRO A 104 10.00 5.74 4.90
CA PRO A 104 11.45 5.72 5.08
C PRO A 104 12.22 6.45 3.98
N ALA A 105 11.64 6.63 2.80
CA ALA A 105 12.31 7.26 1.67
C ALA A 105 12.40 8.79 1.83
N CYS A 106 11.33 9.44 2.32
CA CYS A 106 11.27 10.90 2.46
C CYS A 106 11.14 11.39 3.91
N GLY A 107 10.89 10.50 4.87
CA GLY A 107 10.68 10.84 6.27
C GLY A 107 9.31 11.46 6.59
N THR A 108 8.40 11.56 5.63
CA THR A 108 7.05 12.10 5.84
C THR A 108 6.19 11.13 6.64
N SER A 109 5.53 11.63 7.69
CA SER A 109 4.52 10.89 8.44
C SER A 109 3.13 11.07 7.83
N TRP A 110 2.38 9.97 7.80
CA TRP A 110 1.03 9.88 7.25
C TRP A 110 0.09 9.28 8.29
N SER A 111 -1.20 9.60 8.14
CA SER A 111 -2.29 9.06 8.94
C SER A 111 -3.44 8.73 7.99
N ASP A 112 -3.69 7.44 7.82
CA ASP A 112 -4.74 6.93 6.93
C ASP A 112 -5.95 6.46 7.75
N GLU A 113 -7.14 6.54 7.17
CA GLU A 113 -8.34 6.00 7.82
C GLU A 113 -8.20 4.48 7.97
N TRP A 114 -8.56 3.95 9.14
CA TRP A 114 -8.48 2.52 9.44
C TRP A 114 -9.85 1.99 9.89
N SER A 115 -10.32 0.95 9.21
CA SER A 115 -11.60 0.30 9.50
C SER A 115 -11.41 -0.98 10.31
N ALA A 116 -12.48 -1.46 10.94
CA ALA A 116 -12.45 -2.72 11.70
C ALA A 116 -12.26 -3.97 10.81
N GLU A 117 -12.47 -3.85 9.50
CA GLU A 117 -12.29 -4.93 8.53
C GLU A 117 -10.88 -4.95 7.89
N ASP A 118 -10.09 -3.90 8.10
CA ASP A 118 -8.72 -3.82 7.62
C ASP A 118 -7.79 -4.77 8.39
N GLN A 119 -6.76 -5.25 7.69
CA GLN A 119 -5.83 -6.25 8.20
C GLN A 119 -4.39 -5.86 7.91
N LEU A 120 -3.50 -6.21 8.82
CA LEU A 120 -2.05 -6.14 8.60
C LEU A 120 -1.53 -7.49 8.09
N PRO A 121 -0.50 -7.52 7.21
CA PRO A 121 0.17 -6.35 6.65
C PRO A 121 -0.71 -5.60 5.63
N VAL A 122 -0.44 -4.31 5.45
CA VAL A 122 -1.16 -3.44 4.51
C VAL A 122 -0.19 -2.78 3.54
N LEU A 123 -0.60 -2.62 2.27
CA LEU A 123 0.19 -1.92 1.26
C LEU A 123 -0.09 -0.42 1.35
N LEU A 124 0.96 0.38 1.48
CA LEU A 124 0.92 1.82 1.67
C LEU A 124 1.67 2.51 0.53
N LEU A 125 1.17 3.66 0.10
CA LEU A 125 1.75 4.44 -0.98
C LEU A 125 2.13 5.83 -0.46
N CYS A 126 3.41 6.17 -0.54
CA CYS A 126 3.86 7.54 -0.29
C CYS A 126 4.17 8.23 -1.62
N ASP A 127 3.56 9.38 -1.85
CA ASP A 127 4.05 10.33 -2.87
C ASP A 127 5.15 11.19 -2.24
N CYS A 128 6.41 10.84 -2.50
CA CYS A 128 7.58 11.56 -2.00
C CYS A 128 7.77 12.89 -2.76
N ALA A 129 6.88 13.86 -2.51
CA ALA A 129 6.90 15.20 -3.09
C ALA A 129 7.05 15.21 -4.62
N GLY A 130 6.37 14.30 -5.32
CA GLY A 130 6.34 14.24 -6.78
C GLY A 130 7.61 13.73 -7.44
N GLN A 131 8.58 13.21 -6.67
CA GLN A 131 9.78 12.61 -7.27
C GLN A 131 9.47 11.19 -7.75
N HIS A 132 8.94 10.32 -6.89
CA HIS A 132 8.49 8.96 -7.24
C HIS A 132 7.50 8.43 -6.19
N ASN A 133 6.53 7.62 -6.65
CA ASN A 133 5.70 6.82 -5.78
C ASN A 133 6.57 5.76 -5.07
N THR A 134 6.52 5.72 -3.74
CA THR A 134 7.24 4.74 -2.93
C THR A 134 6.25 3.81 -2.24
N TRP A 135 6.38 2.52 -2.50
CA TRP A 135 5.59 1.47 -1.88
C TRP A 135 6.18 1.06 -0.52
N CYS A 136 5.32 0.97 0.48
CA CYS A 136 5.66 0.47 1.81
C CYS A 136 4.71 -0.66 2.19
N LEU A 137 5.21 -1.64 2.94
CA LEU A 137 4.43 -2.70 3.56
C LEU A 137 4.34 -2.41 5.06
N GLY A 138 3.19 -1.93 5.49
CA GLY A 138 2.90 -1.66 6.88
C GLY A 138 2.70 -2.95 7.66
N VAL A 139 3.48 -3.14 8.72
CA VAL A 139 3.39 -4.29 9.63
C VAL A 139 3.18 -3.81 11.07
N GLY A 140 2.40 -4.55 11.85
CA GLY A 140 2.15 -4.19 13.25
C GLY A 140 3.45 -4.21 14.07
N LEU A 141 3.54 -3.33 15.07
CA LEU A 141 4.74 -3.18 15.91
C LEU A 141 5.25 -4.51 16.51
N ASP A 142 4.33 -5.41 16.87
CA ASP A 142 4.68 -6.73 17.44
C ASP A 142 5.38 -7.65 16.43
N SER A 143 5.26 -7.39 15.13
CA SER A 143 5.81 -8.24 14.06
C SER A 143 7.30 -8.00 13.79
N ILE A 144 7.89 -6.94 14.37
CA ILE A 144 9.30 -6.56 14.13
C ILE A 144 10.24 -7.24 15.14
N GLY A 145 9.71 -7.88 16.19
CA GLY A 145 10.47 -8.35 17.37
C GLY A 145 10.97 -9.80 17.39
N SER A 146 10.85 -10.60 16.32
CA SER A 146 11.24 -12.04 16.36
C SER A 146 12.47 -12.41 15.53
N GLY A 147 13.39 -11.46 15.32
CA GLY A 147 14.74 -11.77 14.83
C GLY A 147 15.60 -12.34 15.95
N SER A 148 15.36 -13.59 16.36
CA SER A 148 16.24 -14.29 17.30
C SER A 148 17.59 -14.55 16.64
N ASP A 149 18.63 -13.96 17.23
CA ASP A 149 20.02 -14.43 17.13
C ASP A 149 20.08 -15.96 17.02
N HIS A 150 20.68 -16.45 15.94
CA HIS A 150 21.20 -17.82 15.82
C HIS A 150 22.70 -17.74 15.57
#